data_AF-A0A662A6L9-F1
#
_entry.id   AF-A0A662A6L9-F1
#
_cell.length_a   1.000
_cell.length_b   1.000
_cell.length_c   1.000
_cell.angle_alpha   90.00
_cell.angle_beta   90.00
_cell.angle_gamma   90.00
#
_symmetry.space_group_name_H-M   'P 1'
#
loop_
_entity.id
_entity.type
_entity.pdbx_description
1 polymer ?
#
loop_
_entity_poly.entity_id
_entity_poly.type
_entity_poly.pdbx_seq_one_letter_code
_entity_poly.pdbx_strand_id
1 'polypeptide(L)' 'SKPLFWEWSQGQAIREGDWKLVRWGTGNPWDLYNISDDPTETNNLAAAKTERVQAMEQQFLDWKKRVVSGSLN' A
#
# COMPACT_ATOMS: atom_id res chain seq x y z
N SER A 1 -0.48 -11.01 -10.99
CA SER A 1 0.70 -11.23 -10.13
C SER A 1 0.26 -11.29 -8.68
N LYS A 2 1.01 -11.93 -7.77
CA LYS A 2 0.69 -11.92 -6.33
C LYS A 2 1.13 -10.57 -5.73
N PRO A 3 0.32 -9.89 -4.89
CA PRO A 3 0.72 -8.64 -4.26
C PRO A 3 1.87 -8.83 -3.26
N LEU A 4 2.75 -7.84 -3.16
CA LEU A 4 3.78 -7.73 -2.14
C LEU A 4 3.34 -6.76 -1.05
N PHE A 5 3.62 -7.09 0.21
CA PHE A 5 3.25 -6.27 1.36
C PHE A 5 4.45 -6.13 2.29
N TRP A 6 4.66 -4.94 2.83
CA TRP A 6 5.72 -4.71 3.81
C TRP A 6 5.44 -3.52 4.71
N GLU A 7 6.05 -3.55 5.89
CA GLU A 7 6.10 -2.45 6.87
C GLU A 7 7.57 -2.20 7.23
N TRP A 8 7.93 -0.93 7.48
CA TRP A 8 9.25 -0.55 7.97
C TRP A 8 9.13 0.66 8.89
N SER A 9 9.65 0.61 10.11
CA SER A 9 9.45 1.70 11.08
C SER A 9 7.96 2.11 11.14
N GLN A 10 7.59 3.31 10.67
CA GLN A 10 6.20 3.78 10.56
C GLN A 10 5.60 3.66 9.15
N GLY A 11 6.39 3.25 8.16
CA GLY A 11 6.00 3.08 6.77
C GLY A 11 5.20 1.80 6.52
N GLN A 12 4.25 1.89 5.60
CA GLN A 12 3.40 0.80 5.16
C GLN A 12 3.28 0.83 3.64
N ALA A 13 3.33 -0.34 3.00
CA ALA A 13 3.13 -0.41 1.56
C ALA A 13 2.57 -1.75 1.07
N ILE A 14 1.87 -1.68 -0.06
CA ILE A 14 1.44 -2.80 -0.90
C ILE A 14 1.81 -2.50 -2.34
N ARG A 15 2.32 -3.50 -3.07
CA ARG A 15 2.53 -3.46 -4.51
C ARG A 15 1.71 -4.55 -5.20
N GLU A 16 0.81 -4.15 -6.09
CA GLU A 16 -0.03 -5.03 -6.88
C GLU A 16 0.21 -4.74 -8.38
N GLY A 17 0.98 -5.61 -9.03
CA GLY A 17 1.44 -5.36 -10.40
C GLY A 17 2.23 -4.05 -10.47
N ASP A 18 1.71 -3.11 -11.27
CA ASP A 18 2.33 -1.80 -11.50
C ASP A 18 1.93 -0.77 -10.44
N TRP A 19 0.94 -1.08 -9.60
CA TRP A 19 0.44 -0.13 -8.61
C TRP A 19 1.17 -0.30 -7.29
N LYS A 20 1.60 0.83 -6.71
CA LYS A 20 2.13 0.90 -5.36
C LYS A 20 1.28 1.85 -4.53
N LEU A 21 0.79 1.35 -3.40
CA LEU A 21 0.16 2.16 -2.36
C LEU A 21 1.15 2.26 -1.19
N VAL A 22 1.43 3.47 -0.73
CA VAL A 22 2.43 3.72 0.33
C VAL A 22 2.00 4.86 1.24
N ARG A 23 2.32 4.76 2.53
CA ARG A 23 2.22 5.88 3.47
C ARG A 23 3.31 5.81 4.53
N TRP A 24 3.66 6.98 5.06
CA TRP A 24 4.47 7.09 6.27
C TRP A 24 3.56 7.46 7.45
N GLY A 25 3.47 6.63 8.48
CA GLY A 25 2.60 6.87 9.63
C GLY A 25 1.15 6.44 9.38
N THR A 26 0.57 5.71 10.33
CA THR A 26 -0.78 5.14 10.19
C THR A 26 -1.92 6.17 10.14
N GLY A 27 -1.66 7.40 10.60
CA GLY A 27 -2.62 8.51 10.57
C GLY A 27 -2.56 9.36 9.29
N ASN A 28 -1.60 9.12 8.41
CA ASN A 28 -1.44 9.88 7.18
C ASN A 28 -2.22 9.23 6.02
N PRO A 29 -2.65 10.04 5.02
CA PRO A 29 -3.28 9.52 3.82
C PRO A 29 -2.33 8.62 3.04
N TRP A 30 -2.92 7.75 2.22
CA TRP A 30 -2.16 6.94 1.28
C TRP A 30 -1.78 7.73 0.03
N ASP A 31 -0.57 7.50 -0.44
CA ASP A 31 -0.14 7.89 -1.78
C ASP A 31 -0.23 6.69 -2.72
N LEU A 32 -0.62 6.95 -3.97
CA LEU A 32 -0.78 5.92 -4.99
C LEU A 32 0.07 6.27 -6.22
N TYR A 33 0.89 5.34 -6.65
CA TYR A 33 1.75 5.48 -7.84
C TYR A 33 1.53 4.33 -8.81
N ASN A 34 1.64 4.62 -10.11
CA ASN A 34 1.84 3.61 -11.15
C ASN A 34 3.33 3.54 -11.46
N ILE A 35 4.02 2.51 -10.97
CA ILE A 35 5.47 2.33 -11.07
C ILE A 35 5.91 2.03 -12.50
N SER A 36 5.02 1.53 -13.37
CA SER A 36 5.34 1.33 -14.78
C SER A 36 5.49 2.66 -15.52
N ASP A 37 4.62 3.63 -15.19
CA ASP A 37 4.60 4.97 -15.81
C ASP A 37 5.51 5.97 -15.06
N ASP A 38 5.69 5.80 -13.76
CA ASP A 38 6.43 6.68 -12.86
C ASP A 38 7.26 5.87 -11.84
N PRO A 39 8.43 5.33 -12.26
CA PRO A 39 9.32 4.58 -11.38
C PRO A 39 9.91 5.41 -10.22
N THR A 40 9.86 6.74 -10.34
CA THR A 40 10.40 7.70 -9.38
C THR A 40 9.40 8.17 -8.34
N GLU A 41 8.13 7.75 -8.43
CA GLU A 41 7.07 8.06 -7.45
C GLU A 41 6.87 9.57 -7.24
N THR A 42 6.82 10.31 -8.36
CA THR A 42 6.68 11.77 -8.37
C THR A 42 5.25 12.25 -8.61
N ASN A 43 4.37 11.38 -9.12
CA ASN A 43 3.00 11.71 -9.46
C ASN A 43 2.00 10.92 -8.59
N ASN A 44 1.55 11.54 -7.50
CA ASN A 44 0.57 10.93 -6.61
C ASN A 44 -0.85 10.93 -7.22
N LEU A 45 -1.37 9.74 -7.49
CA LEU A 45 -2.67 9.51 -8.11
C LEU A 45 -3.80 9.23 -7.10
N ALA A 46 -3.53 9.31 -5.79
CA ALA A 46 -4.48 8.90 -4.75
C ALA A 46 -5.84 9.62 -4.85
N ALA A 47 -5.81 10.94 -5.07
CA ALA A 47 -7.03 11.74 -5.22
C ALA A 47 -7.82 11.42 -6.51
N ALA A 48 -7.12 11.01 -7.57
CA ALA A 48 -7.72 10.70 -8.87
C ALA A 48 -8.22 9.24 -8.99
N LYS A 49 -7.76 8.34 -8.12
CA LYS A 49 -8.05 6.90 -8.17
C LYS A 49 -8.43 6.34 -6.79
N THR A 50 -9.41 7.00 -6.15
CA THR A 50 -9.88 6.67 -4.79
C THR A 50 -10.34 5.22 -4.65
N GLU A 51 -11.05 4.67 -5.64
CA GLU A 51 -11.49 3.26 -5.62
C GLU A 51 -10.30 2.28 -5.55
N ARG A 52 -9.20 2.59 -6.25
CA ARG A 52 -7.98 1.78 -6.21
C ARG A 52 -7.27 1.89 -4.88
N VAL A 53 -7.21 3.10 -4.30
CA VAL A 53 -6.68 3.32 -2.95
C VAL A 53 -7.42 2.45 -1.94
N GLN A 54 -8.76 2.50 -1.95
CA GLN A 54 -9.59 1.73 -1.01
C GLN A 54 -9.40 0.22 -1.18
N ALA A 55 -9.38 -0.28 -2.42
CA ALA A 55 -9.18 -1.69 -2.70
C ALA A 55 -7.79 -2.19 -2.21
N MET A 56 -6.73 -1.42 -2.47
CA MET A 56 -5.37 -1.78 -2.07
C MET A 56 -5.16 -1.64 -0.56
N GLU A 57 -5.76 -0.62 0.07
CA GLU A 57 -5.76 -0.46 1.53
C GLU A 57 -6.41 -1.66 2.20
N GLN A 58 -7.58 -2.10 1.72
CA GLN A 58 -8.27 -3.27 2.27
C GLN A 58 -7.39 -4.53 2.18
N GLN A 59 -6.74 -4.76 1.04
CA GLN A 59 -5.80 -5.88 0.88
C GLN A 59 -4.64 -5.81 1.87
N PHE A 60 -4.07 -4.61 2.09
CA PHE A 60 -3.00 -4.40 3.06
C PHE A 60 -3.47 -4.68 4.50
N LEU A 61 -4.64 -4.17 4.89
CA LEU A 61 -5.20 -4.40 6.22
C LEU A 61 -5.49 -5.88 6.48
N ASP A 62 -5.96 -6.61 5.47
CA ASP A 62 -6.19 -8.05 5.59
C ASP A 62 -4.89 -8.85 5.67
N TRP A 63 -3.86 -8.46 4.93
CA TRP A 63 -2.52 -9.00 5.14
C TRP A 63 -2.00 -8.70 6.56
N LYS A 64 -2.15 -7.45 7.02
CA LYS A 64 -1.69 -7.03 8.35
C LYS A 64 -2.34 -7.84 9.46
N LYS A 65 -3.65 -8.09 9.38
CA LYS A 65 -4.36 -8.96 10.32
C LYS A 65 -3.74 -10.36 10.38
N ARG A 66 -3.43 -10.97 9.23
CA ARG A 66 -2.85 -12.32 9.16
C ARG A 66 -1.45 -12.39 9.80
N VAL A 67 -0.59 -11.41 9.54
CA VAL A 67 0.79 -11.42 10.07
C VAL A 67 0.83 -11.02 11.55
N VAL A 68 -0.04 -10.12 12.00
CA VAL A 68 -0.14 -9.75 13.42
C VAL A 68 -0.75 -10.88 14.25
N SER A 69 -1.79 -11.55 13.76
CA SER A 69 -2.37 -12.71 14.47
C SER A 69 -1.41 -13.90 14.57
N GLY A 70 -0.44 -14.00 13.65
CA GLY A 70 0.62 -15.01 13.69
C GLY A 70 1.74 -14.69 14.67
N SER A 71 1.81 -13.47 15.21
CA SER A 71 2.86 -13.03 16.14
C SER A 71 2.49 -13.22 17.62
N LEU A 72 1.30 -13.78 17.92
CA LEU A 72 0.78 -13.98 19.28
C LEU A 72 0.70 -15.46 19.70
N ASN A 73 1.30 -16.38 18.95
CA ASN A 73 1.40 -17.80 19.31
C ASN A 73 2.87 -18.26 19.41
#